data_AF-A0A2X2BPE0-F1
#
_entry.id   AF-A0A2X2BPE0-F1
#
_cell.length_a   1.000
_cell.length_b   1.000
_cell.length_c   1.000
_cell.angle_alpha   90.00
_cell.angle_beta   90.00
_cell.angle_gamma   90.00
#
_symmetry.space_group_name_H-M   'P 1'
#
loop_
_entity.id
_entity.type
_entity.pdbx_description
1 polymer ?
#
loop_
_entity_poly.entity_id
_entity_poly.type
_entity_poly.pdbx_seq_one_letter_code
_entity_poly.pdbx_strand_id
1 'polypeptide(L)' 'MSQLMTNWLCIATAGDTVDGRIIEESWILESAELYDRHLYTACIWA' A
#
# COMPACT_ATOMS: atom_id res chain seq x y z
N MET A 1 16.55 -22.22 -2.09
CA MET A 1 15.18 -22.25 -2.64
C MET A 1 14.61 -20.86 -2.49
N SER A 2 14.57 -20.06 -3.56
CA SER A 2 13.87 -18.78 -3.54
C SER A 2 12.37 -19.08 -3.60
N GLN A 3 11.69 -18.91 -2.48
CA GLN A 3 10.22 -18.93 -2.46
C GLN A 3 9.78 -17.65 -3.16
N LEU A 4 9.57 -17.72 -4.48
CA LEU A 4 8.83 -16.69 -5.20
C LEU A 4 7.37 -16.76 -4.72
N MET A 5 7.13 -16.22 -3.53
CA MET A 5 5.81 -16.06 -2.96
C MET A 5 5.22 -14.79 -3.57
N THR A 6 4.51 -14.93 -4.69
CA THR A 6 3.47 -13.96 -5.05
C THR A 6 2.24 -14.25 -4.19
N ASN A 7 2.38 -14.07 -2.88
CA ASN A 7 1.24 -14.03 -1.99
C ASN A 7 0.60 -12.66 -2.12
N TRP A 8 -0.74 -12.64 -2.07
CA TRP A 8 -1.47 -11.40 -1.91
C TRP A 8 -1.03 -10.74 -0.60
N LEU A 9 -0.35 -9.60 -0.72
CA LEU A 9 0.09 -8.80 0.41
C LEU A 9 -0.90 -7.66 0.61
N CYS A 10 -1.52 -7.60 1.79
CA CYS A 10 -2.27 -6.42 2.18
C CYS A 10 -1.29 -5.29 2.50
N ILE A 11 -1.29 -4.24 1.69
CA ILE A 11 -0.38 -3.09 1.82
C ILE A 11 -0.96 -1.95 2.66
N ALA A 12 -2.28 -1.88 2.79
CA ALA A 12 -3.00 -0.86 3.56
C ALA A 12 -4.39 -1.37 3.95
N THR A 13 -4.95 -0.87 5.05
CA THR A 13 -6.32 -1.13 5.52
C THR A 13 -6.87 0.14 6.15
N ALA A 14 -8.17 0.39 6.01
CA ALA A 14 -8.85 1.52 6.63
C ALA A 14 -8.98 1.33 8.15
N GLY A 15 -9.09 2.43 8.89
CA GLY A 15 -9.31 2.41 10.33
C GLY A 15 -8.32 3.25 11.14
N ASP A 16 -8.25 2.92 12.43
CA ASP A 16 -7.48 3.70 13.41
C ASP A 16 -5.98 3.47 13.28
N THR A 17 -5.22 4.57 13.33
CA THR A 17 -3.76 4.55 13.35
C THR A 17 -3.23 4.68 14.77
N VAL A 18 -1.98 4.25 14.99
CA VAL A 18 -1.31 4.32 16.30
C VAL A 18 -1.21 5.73 16.88
N ASP A 19 -1.27 6.76 16.02
CA ASP A 19 -1.25 8.17 16.39
C ASP A 19 -2.66 8.80 16.46
N GLY A 20 -3.72 7.99 16.43
CA GLY A 20 -5.10 8.42 16.68
C GLY A 20 -5.78 9.10 15.49
N ARG A 21 -5.22 8.98 14.28
CA ARG A 21 -5.90 9.42 13.05
C ARG A 21 -6.73 8.26 12.50
N ILE A 22 -7.68 8.57 11.63
CA ILE A 22 -8.49 7.58 10.94
C ILE A 22 -8.13 7.62 9.46
N ILE A 23 -7.79 6.46 8.90
CA ILE A 23 -7.64 6.28 7.46
C ILE A 23 -9.01 5.87 6.91
N GLU A 24 -9.59 6.72 6.07
CA GLU A 24 -10.82 6.41 5.36
C GLU A 24 -10.58 5.40 4.22
N GLU A 25 -11.56 4.55 3.95
CA GLU A 25 -11.51 3.58 2.85
C GLU A 25 -11.35 4.28 1.49
N SER A 26 -12.04 5.41 1.31
CA SER A 26 -11.95 6.27 0.12
C SER A 26 -10.51 6.65 -0.20
N TRP A 27 -9.72 7.03 0.81
CA TRP A 27 -8.35 7.49 0.62
C TRP A 27 -7.45 6.36 0.09
N ILE A 28 -7.67 5.12 0.53
CA ILE A 28 -6.92 3.95 0.05
C ILE A 28 -7.27 3.67 -1.42
N LEU A 29 -8.56 3.70 -1.75
CA LEU A 29 -9.04 3.46 -3.11
C LEU A 29 -8.55 4.54 -4.07
N GLU A 30 -8.67 5.81 -3.68
CA GLU A 30 -8.18 6.95 -4.47
C GLU A 30 -6.66 6.92 -4.64
N SER A 31 -5.92 6.55 -3.59
CA SER A 31 -4.47 6.39 -3.67
C SER A 31 -4.08 5.30 -4.66
N ALA A 32 -4.83 4.19 -4.72
CA ALA A 32 -4.59 3.12 -5.67
C ALA A 32 -4.91 3.54 -7.12
N GLU A 33 -6.01 4.26 -7.33
CA GLU A 33 -6.44 4.73 -8.66
C GLU A 33 -5.48 5.79 -9.23
N LEU A 34 -5.01 6.70 -8.38
CA LEU A 34 -4.11 7.80 -8.78
C LEU A 34 -2.62 7.41 -8.73
N TYR A 35 -2.30 6.15 -8.43
CA TYR A 35 -0.92 5.70 -8.30
C TYR A 35 -0.22 5.68 -9.67
N ASP A 36 0.64 6.67 -9.92
CA ASP A 36 1.56 6.63 -11.05
C ASP A 36 2.85 5.92 -10.67
N ARG A 37 3.04 4.73 -11.24
CA ARG A 37 4.24 3.93 -11.08
C ARG A 37 5.48 4.72 -11.53
N HIS A 38 5.42 5.49 -12.61
CA HIS A 38 6.60 6.19 -13.12
C HIS A 38 7.11 7.29 -12.18
N LEU A 39 6.19 7.93 -11.44
CA LEU A 39 6.51 8.98 -10.47
C LEU A 39 6.84 8.41 -9.09
N TYR A 40 6.12 7.37 -8.66
CA TYR A 40 6.17 6.84 -7.29
C TYR A 40 6.67 5.40 -7.20
N THR A 41 7.42 4.90 -8.20
CA THR A 41 8.05 3.57 -8.12
C THR A 41 8.87 3.51 -6.85
N ALA A 42 8.39 2.74 -5.87
CA ALA A 42 9.19 2.38 -4.72
C ALA A 42 10.28 1.42 -5.22
N CYS A 43 11.50 1.92 -5.37
CA CYS A 43 12.67 1.07 -5.54
C CYS A 43 12.87 0.32 -4.22
N ILE A 44 12.28 -0.87 -4.10
CA ILE A 44 12.58 -1.79 -3.01
C ILE A 44 14.01 -2.29 -3.25
N TRP A 45 14.99 -1.58 -2.68
CA TRP A 45 16.37 -2.02 -2.68
C TRP A 45 16.49 -3.21 -1.72
N ALA A 46 16.90 -4.35 -2.26
CA ALA A 46 17.16 -5.59 -1.54
C ALA A 46 18.54 -5.57 -0.87
#